data_AF-A0A967I9G3-F1
#
_entry.id   AF-A0A967I9G3-F1
#
_cell.length_a   1.000
_cell.length_b   1.000
_cell.length_c   1.000
_cell.angle_alpha   90.00
_cell.angle_beta   90.00
_cell.angle_gamma   90.00
#
_symmetry.space_group_name_H-M   'P 1'
#
loop_
_entity.id
_entity.type
_entity.pdbx_description
1 polymer ?
#
loop_
_entity_poly.entity_id
_entity_poly.type
_entity_poly.pdbx_seq_one_letter_code
_entity_poly.pdbx_strand_id
1 'polypeptide(L)' 'FGIGTTEVEHVLATQCLLQTPPKTCEVRFEGAAPKGVTAKDLILGMIAQIGVGGATGYVLEYTGEAIRE' A
#
# COMPACT_ATOMS: atom_id res chain seq x y z
N PHE A 1 -1.61 4.40 -8.81
CA PHE A 1 -2.86 3.78 -8.33
C PHE A 1 -3.67 3.35 -9.55
N GLY A 2 -4.62 2.42 -9.40
CA GLY A 2 -5.49 2.01 -10.51
C GLY A 2 -6.53 3.09 -10.79
N ILE A 3 -6.78 3.35 -12.08
CA ILE A 3 -7.82 4.27 -12.57
C ILE A 3 -8.60 3.57 -13.68
N GLY A 4 -9.87 3.94 -13.87
CA GLY A 4 -10.72 3.38 -14.91
C GLY A 4 -10.34 3.90 -16.31
N THR A 5 -10.77 3.20 -17.36
CA THR A 5 -10.46 3.56 -18.76
C THR A 5 -10.91 4.97 -19.13
N THR A 6 -12.06 5.43 -18.64
CA THR A 6 -12.54 6.81 -18.85
C THR A 6 -11.63 7.86 -18.21
N GLU A 7 -11.07 7.55 -17.04
CA GLU A 7 -10.10 8.44 -16.38
C GLU A 7 -8.77 8.45 -17.14
N VAL A 8 -8.35 7.31 -17.69
CA VAL A 8 -7.16 7.24 -18.57
C VAL A 8 -7.32 8.15 -19.78
N GLU A 9 -8.47 8.12 -20.46
CA GLU A 9 -8.76 9.02 -21.59
C GLU A 9 -8.64 10.49 -21.18
N HIS A 10 -9.21 10.86 -20.03
CA HIS A 10 -9.10 12.21 -19.48
C HIS A 10 -7.66 12.62 -19.19
N VAL A 11 -6.85 11.71 -18.61
CA VAL A 11 -5.42 11.94 -18.36
C VAL A 11 -4.67 12.15 -19.66
N LEU A 12 -4.94 11.34 -20.69
CA LEU A 12 -4.29 11.52 -22.00
C LEU A 12 -4.62 12.87 -22.63
N ALA A 13 -5.86 13.35 -22.49
CA ALA A 13 -6.30 14.63 -23.05
C ALA A 13 -5.78 15.86 -22.29
N THR A 14 -5.67 15.78 -20.95
CA THR A 14 -5.45 16.96 -20.09
C THR A 14 -4.17 16.92 -19.28
N GLN A 15 -3.52 15.76 -19.19
CA GLN A 15 -2.41 15.49 -18.26
C GLN A 15 -2.75 15.78 -16.79
N CYS A 16 -4.05 15.77 -16.46
CA CYS A 16 -4.56 16.02 -15.13
C CYS A 16 -5.51 14.91 -14.71
N LEU A 17 -5.65 14.69 -13.41
CA LEU A 17 -6.68 13.81 -12.84
C LEU A 17 -7.14 14.39 -11.50
N LEU A 18 -8.44 14.59 -11.35
CA LEU A 18 -9.01 14.96 -10.06
C LEU A 18 -8.91 13.75 -9.11
N GLN A 19 -8.35 13.96 -7.93
CA GLN A 19 -8.18 12.92 -6.91
C GLN A 19 -8.53 13.49 -5.54
N THR A 20 -9.28 12.73 -4.76
CA THR A 20 -9.45 13.01 -3.32
C THR A 20 -8.21 12.48 -2.59
N PRO A 21 -7.52 13.31 -1.78
CA PRO A 21 -6.36 12.86 -1.03
C PRO A 21 -6.71 11.66 -0.13
N PRO A 22 -5.98 10.53 -0.22
CA PRO A 22 -6.18 9.41 0.67
C PRO A 22 -5.66 9.73 2.08
N LYS A 23 -6.13 9.00 3.09
CA LYS A 23 -5.52 9.04 4.41
C LYS A 23 -4.18 8.31 4.38
N THR A 24 -3.27 8.64 5.28
CA THR A 24 -2.00 7.93 5.43
C THR A 24 -2.06 6.96 6.61
N CYS A 25 -1.49 5.77 6.45
CA CYS A 25 -1.34 4.80 7.52
C CYS A 25 0.07 4.21 7.48
N GLU A 26 0.81 4.37 8.57
CA GLU A 26 2.11 3.73 8.75
C GLU A 26 1.89 2.26 9.13
N VAL A 27 2.57 1.37 8.42
CA VAL A 27 2.67 -0.06 8.72
C VAL A 27 4.12 -0.34 9.09
N ARG A 28 4.38 -0.34 10.40
CA ARG A 28 5.72 -0.54 10.95
C ARG A 28 5.96 -2.01 11.28
N PHE A 29 7.00 -2.59 10.68
CA PHE A 29 7.50 -3.92 11.03
C PHE A 29 8.68 -3.81 12.00
N GLU A 30 8.50 -4.24 13.24
CA GLU A 30 9.52 -4.18 14.29
C GLU A 30 10.44 -5.41 14.26
N GLY A 31 11.76 -5.17 14.35
CA GLY A 31 12.79 -6.20 14.27
C GLY A 31 13.12 -6.64 12.85
N ALA A 32 14.22 -7.38 12.70
CA ALA A 32 14.60 -8.03 11.44
C ALA A 32 13.67 -9.21 11.11
N ALA A 33 13.49 -9.47 9.81
CA ALA A 33 12.74 -10.64 9.35
C ALA A 33 13.46 -11.94 9.80
N PRO A 34 12.74 -12.90 10.43
CA PRO A 34 13.35 -14.17 10.81
C PRO A 34 13.92 -14.93 9.60
N LYS A 35 14.87 -15.83 9.85
CA LYS A 35 15.48 -16.63 8.77
C LYS A 35 14.41 -17.41 7.98
N GLY A 36 14.38 -17.20 6.66
CA GLY A 36 13.44 -17.84 5.76
C GLY A 36 12.09 -17.14 5.63
N VAL A 37 11.84 -16.08 6.40
CA VAL A 37 10.69 -15.18 6.22
C VAL A 37 11.02 -14.18 5.13
N THR A 38 10.09 -14.00 4.19
CA THR A 38 10.24 -13.09 3.06
C THR A 38 9.27 -11.92 3.17
N ALA A 39 9.46 -10.90 2.32
CA ALA A 39 8.50 -9.79 2.20
C ALA A 39 7.06 -10.27 1.93
N LYS A 40 6.88 -11.40 1.24
CA LYS A 40 5.56 -11.99 0.99
C LYS A 40 4.90 -12.45 2.28
N ASP A 41 5.65 -13.04 3.19
CA ASP A 41 5.14 -13.53 4.47
C ASP A 41 4.74 -12.36 5.38
N LEU A 42 5.55 -11.28 5.38
CA LEU A 42 5.25 -10.05 6.11
C LEU A 42 3.92 -9.43 5.65
N ILE A 43 3.73 -9.24 4.34
CA ILE A 43 2.50 -8.64 3.81
C ILE A 43 1.29 -9.54 4.01
N LEU A 44 1.42 -10.86 3.85
CA LEU A 44 0.30 -11.78 4.08
C LEU A 44 -0.09 -11.85 5.56
N GLY A 45 0.88 -11.82 6.48
CA GLY A 45 0.63 -11.73 7.91
C GLY A 45 -0.10 -10.44 8.28
N MET A 46 0.32 -9.31 7.72
CA MET A 46 -0.34 -8.02 7.89
C MET A 46 -1.78 -8.02 7.35
N ILE A 47 -2.00 -8.51 6.13
CA ILE A 47 -3.35 -8.62 5.53
C ILE A 47 -4.26 -9.50 6.38
N ALA A 48 -3.73 -10.59 6.95
CA ALA A 48 -4.49 -11.46 7.85
C ALA A 48 -4.92 -10.75 9.15
N GLN A 49 -4.14 -9.78 9.64
CA GLN A 49 -4.47 -9.00 10.83
C GLN A 49 -5.54 -7.92 10.57
N ILE A 50 -5.43 -7.17 9.46
CA ILE A 50 -6.32 -6.04 9.18
C ILE A 50 -7.56 -6.43 8.34
N GLY A 51 -7.51 -7.59 7.68
CA GLY A 51 -8.53 -8.08 6.77
C GLY A 51 -8.58 -7.33 5.42
N VAL A 52 -9.37 -7.85 4.49
CA VAL A 52 -9.45 -7.35 3.09
C VAL A 52 -9.83 -5.87 3.01
N GLY A 53 -10.65 -5.37 3.94
CA GLY A 53 -11.09 -3.97 3.97
C GLY A 53 -10.27 -3.05 4.88
N GLY A 54 -9.28 -3.58 5.62
CA GLY A 54 -8.60 -2.86 6.71
C GLY A 54 -7.85 -1.60 6.29
N ALA A 55 -7.48 -1.48 5.01
CA ALA A 55 -6.75 -0.35 4.45
C ALA A 55 -7.58 0.50 3.47
N THR A 56 -8.91 0.34 3.43
CA THR A 56 -9.77 1.07 2.49
C THR A 56 -9.64 2.58 2.68
N GLY A 57 -9.31 3.30 1.61
CA GLY A 57 -9.14 4.76 1.62
C GLY A 57 -7.81 5.25 2.21
N TYR A 58 -6.88 4.33 2.51
CA TYR A 58 -5.54 4.67 2.97
C TYR A 58 -4.48 4.41 1.89
N VAL A 59 -3.44 5.24 1.90
CA VAL A 59 -2.11 4.89 1.42
C VAL A 59 -1.35 4.29 2.58
N LEU A 60 -0.86 3.07 2.37
CA LEU A 60 -0.02 2.36 3.34
C LEU A 60 1.44 2.70 3.10
N GLU A 61 2.11 3.16 4.15
CA GLU A 61 3.56 3.40 4.16
C GLU A 61 4.24 2.33 5.00
N TYR A 62 5.05 1.49 4.36
CA TYR A 62 5.76 0.41 5.06
C TYR A 62 7.09 0.91 5.62
N THR A 63 7.28 0.72 6.92
CA THR A 63 8.47 1.18 7.66
C THR A 63 9.00 0.08 8.57
N GLY A 64 10.15 0.34 9.20
CA GLY A 64 10.76 -0.57 10.17
C GLY A 64 11.99 -1.31 9.66
N GLU A 65 12.59 -2.12 10.54
CA GLU A 65 13.88 -2.78 10.32
C GLU A 65 13.77 -3.87 9.24
N ALA A 66 12.76 -4.74 9.33
CA ALA A 66 12.46 -5.75 8.32
C ALA A 66 12.16 -5.22 6.90
N ILE A 67 11.99 -3.90 6.72
CA ILE A 67 11.80 -3.25 5.41
C ILE A 67 13.08 -2.63 4.87
N ARG A 68 14.05 -2.30 5.74
CA ARG A 68 15.29 -1.59 5.38
C ARG A 68 16.46 -2.53 5.08
N GLU A 69 16.43 -3.74 5.61
CA GLU A 69 17.44 -4.79 5.40
C GLU A 69 17.07 -5.71 4.23
#